data_AF-A0A343VRC7-F1
#
_entry.id   AF-A0A343VRC7-F1
#
_cell.length_a   1.000
_cell.length_b   1.000
_cell.length_c   1.000
_cell.angle_alpha   90.00
_cell.angle_beta   90.00
_cell.angle_gamma   90.00
#
_symmetry.space_group_name_H-M   'P 1'
#
loop_
_entity.id
_entity.type
_entity.pdbx_description
1 polymer ?
#
loop_
_entity_poly.entity_id
_entity_poly.type
_entity_poly.pdbx_seq_one_letter_code
_entity_poly.pdbx_strand_id
1 'polypeptide(L)'
;MTTTEVSLTPLLAQVNAATQLLATSDDVPAEVGELIDSLDSQLGAPRPIDADPYLTTTLWSAAFRAEKALRHDNAGDARRDVRLALEQVRQALRDIVDRRPYGDDIPIGDVLGATLTILDAPQGAVAELFGVSVRQLQRWLAPGGAQPSGLDAARVRIVAQIANQLRHTFTGPGVLAWFARVHPTLGRAPIEMLGDPPEYPKVLAAATAARAMTS
;
A
#
# COMPACT_ATOMS: atom_id res chain seq x y z
N MET A 1 21.84 12.52 14.69
CA MET A 1 21.95 12.40 13.22
C MET A 1 20.60 11.94 12.71
N THR A 2 19.82 12.85 12.16
CA THR A 2 18.52 12.56 11.55
C THR A 2 18.77 11.89 10.20
N THR A 3 18.54 10.59 10.16
CA THR A 3 18.65 9.79 8.94
C THR A 3 17.48 10.15 8.05
N THR A 4 17.73 10.93 6.99
CA THR A 4 16.70 11.25 5.99
C THR A 4 16.34 9.95 5.29
N GLU A 5 15.21 9.34 5.67
CA GLU A 5 14.59 8.28 4.90
C GLU A 5 14.37 8.80 3.47
N VAL A 6 14.63 7.95 2.47
CA VAL A 6 14.26 8.25 1.09
C VAL A 6 12.73 8.31 1.06
N SER A 7 12.19 9.52 1.15
CA SER A 7 10.75 9.71 1.07
C SER A 7 10.35 9.47 -0.38
N LEU A 8 9.64 8.37 -0.64
CA LEU A 8 9.06 8.05 -1.95
C LEU A 8 7.87 8.95 -2.29
N THR A 9 7.39 9.77 -1.34
CA THR A 9 6.28 10.71 -1.54
C THR A 9 6.62 11.82 -2.54
N PRO A 10 7.77 12.53 -2.43
CA PRO A 10 8.28 13.41 -3.49
C PRO A 10 8.37 12.76 -4.86
N LEU A 11 8.88 11.53 -4.95
CA LEU A 11 9.00 10.81 -6.21
C LEU A 11 7.62 10.49 -6.82
N LEU A 12 6.68 10.03 -6.00
CA LEU A 12 5.28 9.84 -6.43
C LEU A 12 4.66 11.13 -6.97
N ALA A 13 4.93 12.28 -6.34
CA ALA A 13 4.45 13.57 -6.83
C ALA A 13 5.05 13.95 -8.19
N GLN A 14 6.35 13.72 -8.40
CA GLN A 14 7.02 13.94 -9.69
C GLN A 14 6.43 13.04 -10.79
N VAL A 15 6.24 11.75 -10.51
CA VAL A 15 5.63 10.81 -11.45
C VAL A 15 4.19 11.18 -11.79
N ASN A 16 3.39 11.66 -10.81
CA ASN A 16 2.04 12.17 -11.06
C ASN A 16 2.07 13.37 -12.03
N ALA A 17 2.97 14.32 -11.81
CA ALA A 17 3.11 15.50 -12.68
C ALA A 17 3.54 15.12 -14.10
N ALA A 18 4.51 14.22 -14.25
CA ALA A 18 4.96 13.71 -15.54
C ALA A 18 3.85 12.96 -16.30
N THR A 19 3.04 12.16 -15.59
CA THR A 19 1.89 11.45 -16.18
C THR A 19 0.85 12.43 -16.70
N GLN A 20 0.58 13.52 -15.97
CA GLN A 20 -0.33 14.59 -16.39
C GLN A 20 0.19 15.35 -17.61
N LEU A 21 1.48 15.70 -17.62
CA LEU A 21 2.12 16.37 -18.74
C LEU A 21 2.01 15.52 -20.01
N LEU A 22 2.44 14.26 -19.94
CA LEU A 22 2.40 13.31 -21.04
C LEU A 22 0.98 13.07 -21.61
N ALA A 23 -0.04 13.12 -20.75
CA ALA A 23 -1.43 12.97 -21.17
C ALA A 23 -1.88 14.09 -22.13
N THR A 24 -1.31 15.28 -22.00
CA THR A 24 -1.62 16.47 -22.82
C THR A 24 -0.65 16.73 -23.97
N SER A 25 0.47 16.00 -24.03
CA SER A 25 1.49 16.17 -25.07
C SER A 25 1.27 15.22 -26.25
N ASP A 26 1.69 15.64 -27.44
CA ASP A 26 1.63 14.81 -28.67
C ASP A 26 2.78 13.79 -28.75
N ASP A 27 3.94 14.12 -28.17
CA ASP A 27 5.13 13.28 -28.06
C ASP A 27 5.56 13.12 -26.58
N VAL A 28 6.64 12.39 -26.32
CA VAL A 28 7.25 12.31 -24.98
C VAL A 28 8.03 13.61 -24.68
N PRO A 29 7.62 14.41 -23.69
CA PRO A 29 8.35 15.62 -23.30
C PRO A 29 9.73 15.28 -22.73
N ALA A 30 10.70 16.18 -22.90
CA ALA A 30 12.06 16.01 -22.41
C ALA A 30 12.08 15.80 -20.88
N GLU A 31 11.25 16.54 -20.15
CA GLU A 31 11.10 16.45 -18.70
C GLU A 31 10.62 15.05 -18.24
N VAL A 32 9.82 14.39 -19.07
CA VAL A 32 9.37 13.02 -18.81
C VAL A 32 10.51 12.02 -19.03
N GLY A 33 11.32 12.24 -20.07
CA GLY A 33 12.54 11.47 -20.32
C GLY A 33 13.56 11.60 -19.18
N GLU A 34 13.85 12.83 -18.76
CA GLU A 34 14.76 13.12 -17.65
C GLU A 34 14.31 12.47 -16.33
N LEU A 35 13.00 12.50 -16.05
CA LEU A 35 12.47 11.80 -14.87
C LEU A 35 12.73 10.30 -14.96
N ILE A 36 12.43 9.67 -16.10
CA ILE A 36 12.63 8.22 -16.30
C ILE A 36 14.09 7.85 -16.13
N ASP A 37 15.01 8.61 -16.74
CA ASP A 37 16.46 8.36 -16.63
C ASP A 37 16.94 8.50 -15.17
N SER A 38 16.30 9.39 -14.39
CA SER A 38 16.64 9.55 -12.97
C SER A 38 16.11 8.44 -12.06
N LEU A 39 15.13 7.63 -12.50
CA LEU A 39 14.48 6.63 -11.65
C LEU A 39 15.46 5.61 -11.08
N ASP A 40 16.44 5.13 -11.85
CA ASP A 40 17.43 4.18 -11.37
C ASP A 40 18.22 4.76 -10.17
N SER A 41 18.63 6.02 -10.25
CA SER A 41 19.34 6.70 -9.16
C SER A 41 18.45 7.04 -7.96
N GLN A 42 17.18 7.35 -8.19
CA GLN A 42 16.23 7.69 -7.12
C GLN A 42 15.70 6.46 -6.39
N LEU A 43 15.62 5.32 -7.09
CA LEU A 43 15.22 4.02 -6.54
C LEU A 43 16.42 3.22 -6.03
N GLY A 44 17.61 3.46 -6.57
CA GLY A 44 18.84 2.71 -6.33
C GLY A 44 19.76 3.36 -5.29
N ALA A 45 19.73 2.79 -4.08
CA ALA A 45 20.80 2.75 -3.07
C ALA A 45 21.32 4.10 -2.50
N PRO A 46 21.68 4.16 -1.19
CA PRO A 46 22.35 3.08 -0.47
C PRO A 46 21.44 2.22 0.42
N ARG A 47 20.12 2.43 0.42
CA ARG A 47 19.20 1.59 1.22
C ARG A 47 18.15 0.94 0.33
N PRO A 48 17.86 -0.37 0.52
CA PRO A 48 16.72 -1.01 -0.11
C PRO A 48 15.45 -0.20 0.21
N ILE A 49 14.56 -0.08 -0.75
CA ILE A 49 13.20 0.38 -0.46
C ILE A 49 12.62 -0.58 0.56
N ASP A 50 12.35 -0.09 1.77
CA ASP A 50 11.77 -0.86 2.86
C ASP A 50 10.27 -1.06 2.60
N ALA A 51 9.99 -1.95 1.65
CA ALA A 51 8.66 -2.28 1.18
C ALA A 51 8.57 -3.77 0.82
N ASP A 52 7.33 -4.23 0.65
CA ASP A 52 7.00 -5.56 0.15
C ASP A 52 7.86 -5.92 -1.08
N PRO A 53 8.63 -7.03 -1.06
CA PRO A 53 9.49 -7.44 -2.17
C PRO A 53 8.77 -7.51 -3.52
N TYR A 54 7.48 -7.86 -3.52
CA TYR A 54 6.66 -7.87 -4.73
C TYR A 54 6.45 -6.46 -5.29
N LEU A 55 6.15 -5.48 -4.42
CA LEU A 55 5.98 -4.09 -4.84
C LEU A 55 7.29 -3.48 -5.32
N THR A 56 8.39 -3.76 -4.64
CA THR A 56 9.73 -3.34 -5.06
C THR A 56 10.08 -3.93 -6.44
N THR A 57 9.81 -5.22 -6.66
CA THR A 57 10.01 -5.88 -7.97
C THR A 57 9.12 -5.27 -9.06
N THR A 58 7.86 -4.99 -8.74
CA THR A 58 6.91 -4.36 -9.68
C THR A 58 7.37 -2.96 -10.07
N LEU A 59 7.83 -2.17 -9.10
CA LEU A 59 8.36 -0.83 -9.32
C LEU A 59 9.58 -0.84 -10.23
N TRP A 60 10.57 -1.71 -9.94
CA TRP A 60 11.77 -1.85 -10.77
C TRP A 60 11.45 -2.33 -12.19
N SER A 61 10.54 -3.30 -12.34
CA SER A 61 10.10 -3.77 -13.66
C SER A 61 9.42 -2.67 -14.46
N ALA A 62 8.58 -1.85 -13.82
CA ALA A 62 7.91 -0.73 -14.46
C ALA A 62 8.90 0.39 -14.86
N ALA A 63 9.87 0.72 -14.00
CA ALA A 63 10.91 1.71 -14.29
C ALA A 63 11.76 1.27 -15.50
N PHE A 64 12.19 0.00 -15.52
CA PHE A 64 12.93 -0.57 -16.65
C PHE A 64 12.12 -0.54 -17.97
N ARG A 65 10.81 -0.82 -17.90
CA ARG A 65 9.92 -0.70 -19.06
C ARG A 65 9.83 0.74 -19.58
N ALA A 66 9.76 1.72 -18.68
CA ALA A 66 9.71 3.13 -19.06
C ALA A 66 10.99 3.55 -19.79
N GLU A 67 12.15 3.17 -19.27
CA GLU A 67 13.45 3.41 -19.90
C GLU A 67 13.55 2.74 -21.29
N LYS A 68 13.06 1.51 -21.42
CA LYS A 68 13.00 0.83 -22.72
C LYS A 68 12.05 1.52 -23.69
N ALA A 69 10.91 2.02 -23.22
CA ALA A 69 9.91 2.69 -24.05
C ALA A 69 10.45 3.99 -24.68
N LEU A 70 11.37 4.68 -24.01
CA LEU A 70 12.06 5.86 -24.57
C LEU A 70 12.90 5.55 -25.81
N ARG A 71 13.30 4.28 -26.02
CA ARG A 71 14.19 3.86 -27.11
C ARG A 71 13.47 3.44 -28.38
N HIS A 72 12.15 3.64 -28.47
CA HIS A 72 11.40 3.32 -29.69
C HIS A 72 11.74 4.30 -30.82
N ASP A 73 11.98 3.76 -32.02
CA ASP A 73 12.25 4.57 -33.22
C ASP A 73 11.02 5.36 -33.69
N ASN A 74 9.81 4.92 -33.29
CA ASN A 74 8.54 5.58 -33.59
C ASN A 74 8.06 6.38 -32.38
N ALA A 75 7.93 7.70 -32.53
CA ALA A 75 7.51 8.61 -31.46
C ALA A 75 6.12 8.30 -30.89
N GLY A 76 5.17 7.86 -31.72
CA GLY A 76 3.81 7.50 -31.28
C GLY A 76 3.78 6.23 -30.44
N ASP A 77 4.59 5.24 -30.79
CA ASP A 77 4.75 4.01 -29.99
C ASP A 77 5.52 4.30 -28.70
N ALA A 78 6.59 5.10 -28.77
CA ALA A 78 7.35 5.56 -27.61
C ALA A 78 6.41 6.23 -26.60
N ARG A 79 5.60 7.19 -27.04
CA ARG A 79 4.65 7.89 -26.17
C ARG A 79 3.64 6.93 -25.52
N ARG A 80 3.05 6.03 -26.31
CA ARG A 80 2.05 5.08 -25.80
C ARG A 80 2.64 4.20 -24.71
N ASP A 81 3.83 3.65 -24.96
CA ASP A 81 4.47 2.68 -24.08
C ASP A 81 5.07 3.36 -22.84
N VAL A 82 5.61 4.58 -22.98
CA VAL A 82 6.04 5.41 -21.84
C VAL A 82 4.84 5.72 -20.95
N ARG A 83 3.68 6.07 -21.51
CA ARG A 83 2.48 6.35 -20.73
C ARG A 83 2.04 5.14 -19.92
N LEU A 84 2.05 3.96 -20.54
CA LEU A 84 1.69 2.71 -19.86
C LEU A 84 2.69 2.37 -18.74
N ALA A 85 3.98 2.49 -19.01
CA ALA A 85 5.01 2.17 -18.03
C ALA A 85 5.04 3.15 -16.85
N LEU A 86 4.89 4.46 -17.10
CA LEU A 86 4.80 5.46 -16.03
C LEU A 86 3.57 5.27 -15.15
N GLU A 87 2.43 4.87 -15.73
CA GLU A 87 1.25 4.53 -14.95
C GLU A 87 1.52 3.33 -14.01
N GLN A 88 2.28 2.34 -14.48
CA GLN A 88 2.72 1.21 -13.64
C GLN A 88 3.67 1.66 -12.51
N VAL A 89 4.62 2.55 -12.80
CA VAL A 89 5.52 3.14 -11.79
C VAL A 89 4.72 3.91 -10.75
N ARG A 90 3.79 4.76 -11.19
CA ARG A 90 2.91 5.58 -10.34
C ARG A 90 2.10 4.70 -9.39
N GLN A 91 1.51 3.63 -9.91
CA GLN A 91 0.70 2.71 -9.13
C GLN A 91 1.55 1.97 -8.10
N ALA A 92 2.74 1.46 -8.47
CA ALA A 92 3.64 0.79 -7.55
C ALA A 92 4.15 1.72 -6.43
N LEU A 93 4.55 2.95 -6.77
CA LEU A 93 4.96 3.96 -5.78
C LEU A 93 3.83 4.31 -4.82
N ARG A 94 2.61 4.49 -5.35
CA ARG A 94 1.42 4.76 -4.53
C ARG A 94 1.18 3.63 -3.55
N ASP A 95 1.27 2.38 -4.00
CA ASP A 95 1.02 1.22 -3.15
C ASP A 95 2.09 1.08 -2.05
N ILE A 96 3.35 1.44 -2.34
CA ILE A 96 4.42 1.48 -1.34
C ILE A 96 4.17 2.58 -0.31
N VAL A 97 3.88 3.81 -0.77
CA VAL A 97 3.61 4.96 0.10
C VAL A 97 2.38 4.71 0.98
N ASP A 98 1.31 4.16 0.42
CA ASP A 98 0.08 3.85 1.15
C ASP A 98 0.28 2.77 2.21
N ARG A 99 1.23 1.84 2.04
CA ARG A 99 1.53 0.77 3.01
C ARG A 99 2.52 1.18 4.11
N ARG A 100 3.31 2.24 3.91
CA ARG A 100 4.35 2.70 4.84
C ARG A 100 3.87 2.90 6.29
N PRO A 101 2.69 3.49 6.58
CA PRO A 101 2.22 3.67 7.96
C PRO A 101 2.02 2.37 8.75
N TYR A 102 2.18 1.21 8.10
CA TYR A 102 1.96 -0.12 8.66
C TYR A 102 3.22 -1.00 8.58
N GLY A 103 4.38 -0.42 8.20
CA GLY A 103 5.69 -1.08 8.13
C GLY A 103 6.23 -1.52 9.49
N ASP A 104 7.09 -2.54 9.51
CA ASP A 104 7.55 -3.22 10.73
C ASP A 104 8.30 -2.31 11.71
N ASP A 105 8.88 -1.22 11.21
CA ASP A 105 9.58 -0.15 11.91
C ASP A 105 8.64 0.83 12.64
N ILE A 106 7.36 0.90 12.26
CA ILE A 106 6.37 1.77 12.90
C ILE A 106 5.92 1.18 14.25
N PRO A 107 5.90 1.96 15.36
CA PRO A 107 5.40 1.48 16.64
C PRO A 107 3.98 0.91 16.53
N ILE A 108 3.76 -0.29 17.07
CA ILE A 108 2.49 -1.01 16.89
C ILE A 108 1.28 -0.28 17.49
N GLY A 109 1.49 0.55 18.51
CA GLY A 109 0.44 1.41 19.08
C GLY A 109 -0.03 2.48 18.09
N ASP A 110 0.87 3.05 17.30
CA ASP A 110 0.55 4.05 16.28
C ASP A 110 -0.22 3.40 15.12
N VAL A 111 0.22 2.20 14.70
CA VAL A 111 -0.48 1.35 13.73
C VAL A 111 -1.91 1.07 14.19
N LEU A 112 -2.09 0.66 15.46
CA LEU A 112 -3.40 0.40 16.04
C LEU A 112 -4.26 1.68 16.04
N GLY A 113 -3.72 2.81 16.50
CA GLY A 113 -4.43 4.09 16.54
C GLY A 113 -4.88 4.59 15.16
N ALA A 114 -4.01 4.50 14.16
CA ALA A 114 -4.34 4.83 12.79
C ALA A 114 -5.44 3.92 12.22
N THR A 115 -5.38 2.62 12.54
CA THR A 115 -6.39 1.64 12.12
C THR A 115 -7.76 1.94 12.72
N LEU A 116 -7.81 2.30 14.00
CA LEU A 116 -9.06 2.67 14.66
C LEU A 116 -9.73 3.88 14.01
N THR A 117 -8.94 4.87 13.60
CA THR A 117 -9.43 6.04 12.87
C THR A 117 -10.06 5.65 11.53
N ILE A 118 -9.51 4.66 10.83
CA ILE A 118 -10.07 4.16 9.57
C ILE A 118 -11.38 3.39 9.80
N LEU A 119 -11.40 2.54 10.83
CA LEU A 119 -12.55 1.69 11.11
C LEU A 119 -13.74 2.48 11.65
N ASP A 120 -13.48 3.54 12.43
CA ASP A 120 -14.48 4.42 13.05
C ASP A 120 -15.70 3.65 13.59
N ALA A 121 -15.41 2.67 14.45
CA ALA A 121 -16.37 1.64 14.84
C ALA A 121 -16.43 1.39 16.34
N PRO A 122 -17.54 0.80 16.84
CA PRO A 122 -17.65 0.44 18.26
C PRO A 122 -16.53 -0.50 18.70
N GLN A 123 -15.99 -0.28 19.90
CA GLN A 123 -14.86 -1.05 20.45
C GLN A 123 -15.12 -2.56 20.49
N GLY A 124 -16.39 -3.00 20.67
CA GLY A 124 -16.74 -4.41 20.65
C GLY A 124 -16.45 -5.09 19.30
N ALA A 125 -16.87 -4.45 18.21
CA ALA A 125 -16.64 -4.97 16.86
C ALA A 125 -15.16 -4.96 16.49
N VAL A 126 -14.43 -3.93 16.94
CA VAL A 126 -12.99 -3.86 16.72
C VAL A 126 -12.24 -4.91 17.54
N ALA A 127 -12.63 -5.14 18.79
CA ALA A 127 -12.05 -6.17 19.63
C ALA A 127 -12.26 -7.57 19.02
N GLU A 128 -13.47 -7.83 18.49
CA GLU A 128 -13.77 -9.03 17.73
C GLU A 128 -12.87 -9.19 16.49
N LEU A 129 -12.70 -8.12 15.70
CA LEU A 129 -11.81 -8.11 14.53
C LEU A 129 -10.36 -8.47 14.88
N PHE A 130 -9.85 -7.95 15.99
CA PHE A 130 -8.52 -8.29 16.49
C PHE A 130 -8.48 -9.62 17.27
N GLY A 131 -9.62 -10.28 17.50
CA GLY A 131 -9.69 -11.54 18.23
C GLY A 131 -9.35 -11.42 19.71
N VAL A 132 -9.57 -10.24 20.31
CA VAL A 132 -9.25 -9.96 21.71
C VAL A 132 -10.48 -9.52 22.48
N SER A 133 -10.40 -9.54 23.81
CA SER A 133 -11.45 -8.94 24.64
C SER A 133 -11.45 -7.41 24.54
N VAL A 134 -12.61 -6.78 24.73
CA VAL A 134 -12.72 -5.30 24.80
C VAL A 134 -11.79 -4.72 25.88
N ARG A 135 -11.65 -5.40 27.02
CA ARG A 135 -10.75 -4.98 28.09
C ARG A 135 -9.28 -5.01 27.66
N GLN A 136 -8.88 -6.01 26.88
CA GLN A 136 -7.52 -6.09 26.33
C GLN A 136 -7.26 -4.98 25.32
N LEU A 137 -8.22 -4.72 24.42
CA LEU A 137 -8.15 -3.59 23.49
C LEU A 137 -8.03 -2.26 24.24
N GLN A 138 -8.87 -2.02 25.25
CA GLN A 138 -8.80 -0.80 26.08
C GLN A 138 -7.45 -0.66 26.78
N ARG A 139 -6.88 -1.76 27.27
CA ARG A 139 -5.54 -1.76 27.88
C ARG A 139 -4.44 -1.40 26.88
N TRP A 140 -4.58 -1.79 25.61
CA TRP A 140 -3.66 -1.38 24.55
C TRP A 140 -3.76 0.10 24.20
N LEU A 141 -4.96 0.67 24.30
CA LEU A 141 -5.23 2.08 23.99
C LEU A 141 -4.97 3.04 25.15
N ALA A 142 -4.80 2.52 26.36
CA ALA A 142 -4.53 3.35 27.52
C ALA A 142 -3.14 4.02 27.40
N PRO A 143 -2.99 5.28 27.86
CA PRO A 143 -1.69 5.93 27.95
C PRO A 143 -0.71 5.09 28.80
N GLY A 144 0.45 4.74 28.24
CA GLY A 144 1.42 3.85 28.90
C GLY A 144 0.95 2.40 29.07
N GLY A 145 -0.13 2.02 28.38
CA GLY A 145 -0.68 0.67 28.37
C GLY A 145 0.24 -0.35 27.70
N ALA A 146 0.00 -1.62 28.01
CA ALA A 146 0.71 -2.72 27.37
C ALA A 146 0.48 -2.69 25.85
N GLN A 147 1.53 -2.86 25.06
CA GLN A 147 1.40 -2.88 23.59
C GLN A 147 1.01 -4.29 23.09
N PRO A 148 0.30 -4.40 21.96
CA PRO A 148 0.19 -5.67 21.24
C PRO A 148 1.57 -6.27 20.98
N SER A 149 1.72 -7.58 21.11
CA SER A 149 3.01 -8.26 20.89
C SER A 149 2.82 -9.63 20.25
N GLY A 150 3.87 -10.19 19.65
CA GLY A 150 3.82 -11.49 18.98
C GLY A 150 2.72 -11.56 17.92
N LEU A 151 1.83 -12.55 18.05
CA LEU A 151 0.72 -12.76 17.11
C LEU A 151 -0.29 -11.60 17.10
N ASP A 152 -0.51 -10.94 18.23
CA ASP A 152 -1.42 -9.80 18.32
C ASP A 152 -0.89 -8.62 17.52
N ALA A 153 0.41 -8.35 17.60
CA ALA A 153 1.05 -7.30 16.79
C ALA A 153 0.96 -7.63 15.28
N ALA A 154 1.23 -8.88 14.90
CA ALA A 154 1.09 -9.31 13.51
C ALA A 154 -0.35 -9.15 12.99
N ARG A 155 -1.34 -9.52 13.81
CA ARG A 155 -2.77 -9.35 13.47
C ARG A 155 -3.16 -7.88 13.35
N VAL A 156 -2.67 -7.01 14.23
CA VAL A 156 -2.90 -5.57 14.13
C VAL A 156 -2.35 -5.03 12.81
N ARG A 157 -1.12 -5.38 12.44
CA ARG A 157 -0.51 -4.93 11.17
C ARG A 157 -1.29 -5.38 9.95
N ILE A 158 -1.66 -6.66 9.86
CA ILE A 158 -2.37 -7.15 8.67
C ILE A 158 -3.76 -6.53 8.55
N VAL A 159 -4.49 -6.38 9.66
CA VAL A 159 -5.80 -5.71 9.67
C VAL A 159 -5.64 -4.25 9.24
N ALA A 160 -4.61 -3.58 9.73
CA ALA A 160 -4.31 -2.20 9.36
C ALA A 160 -4.04 -2.05 7.85
N GLN A 161 -3.22 -2.94 7.28
CA GLN A 161 -2.95 -2.98 5.85
C GLN A 161 -4.21 -3.24 5.03
N ILE A 162 -5.04 -4.19 5.43
CA ILE A 162 -6.31 -4.50 4.74
C ILE A 162 -7.29 -3.34 4.84
N ALA A 163 -7.51 -2.78 6.03
CA ALA A 163 -8.39 -1.63 6.23
C ALA A 163 -7.93 -0.43 5.40
N ASN A 164 -6.63 -0.22 5.30
CA ASN A 164 -6.02 0.80 4.46
C ASN A 164 -6.29 0.59 2.96
N GLN A 165 -6.28 -0.66 2.47
CA GLN A 165 -6.69 -0.93 1.08
C GLN A 165 -8.19 -0.66 0.87
N LEU A 166 -9.02 -1.10 1.81
CA LEU A 166 -10.47 -1.07 1.67
C LEU A 166 -11.09 0.32 1.87
N ARG A 167 -10.45 1.22 2.62
CA ARG A 167 -10.96 2.58 2.89
C ARG A 167 -11.18 3.42 1.63
N HIS A 168 -10.54 3.04 0.52
CA HIS A 168 -10.71 3.72 -0.76
C HIS A 168 -12.04 3.39 -1.45
N THR A 169 -12.67 2.28 -1.05
CA THR A 169 -13.92 1.77 -1.63
C THR A 169 -15.05 1.70 -0.61
N PHE A 170 -14.72 1.53 0.68
CA PHE A 170 -15.66 1.31 1.76
C PHE A 170 -15.51 2.36 2.87
N THR A 171 -16.62 2.67 3.54
CA THR A 171 -16.59 3.37 4.83
C THR A 171 -16.07 2.45 5.93
N GLY A 172 -15.71 2.99 7.11
CA GLY A 172 -15.27 2.20 8.27
C GLY A 172 -16.19 1.01 8.60
N PRO A 173 -17.51 1.22 8.75
CA PRO A 173 -18.47 0.11 8.92
C PRO A 173 -18.50 -0.87 7.73
N GLY A 174 -18.28 -0.38 6.51
CA GLY A 174 -18.16 -1.22 5.31
C GLY A 174 -16.92 -2.12 5.34
N VAL A 175 -15.79 -1.61 5.85
CA VAL A 175 -14.56 -2.40 6.07
C VAL A 175 -14.83 -3.52 7.07
N LEU A 176 -15.50 -3.23 8.20
CA LEU A 176 -15.88 -4.27 9.16
C LEU A 176 -16.80 -5.33 8.56
N ALA A 177 -17.81 -4.89 7.80
CA ALA A 177 -18.72 -5.82 7.13
C ALA A 177 -18.00 -6.71 6.12
N TRP A 178 -16.96 -6.19 5.44
CA TRP A 178 -16.11 -6.98 4.56
C TRP A 178 -15.39 -8.11 5.30
N PHE A 179 -14.88 -7.84 6.51
CA PHE A 179 -14.23 -8.88 7.34
C PHE A 179 -15.19 -9.96 7.84
N ALA A 180 -16.43 -9.61 8.15
CA ALA A 180 -17.40 -10.50 8.77
C ALA A 180 -18.19 -11.36 7.75
N ARG A 181 -18.24 -10.95 6.47
CA ARG A 181 -19.00 -11.66 5.44
C ARG A 181 -18.16 -12.76 4.80
N VAL A 182 -18.81 -13.88 4.47
CA VAL A 182 -18.21 -14.93 3.65
C VAL A 182 -17.75 -14.32 2.32
N HIS A 183 -16.46 -14.38 2.06
CA HIS A 183 -15.89 -13.79 0.86
C HIS A 183 -15.95 -14.80 -0.30
N PRO A 184 -16.50 -14.45 -1.49
CA PRO A 184 -16.72 -15.40 -2.59
C PRO A 184 -15.48 -16.17 -3.04
N THR A 185 -14.31 -15.51 -3.03
CA THR A 185 -13.04 -16.14 -3.44
C THR A 185 -12.32 -16.88 -2.31
N LEU A 186 -12.61 -16.55 -1.04
CA LEU A 186 -11.97 -17.19 0.11
C LEU A 186 -12.83 -18.35 0.66
N GLY A 187 -14.13 -18.39 0.32
CA GLY A 187 -15.08 -19.41 0.76
C GLY A 187 -15.49 -19.31 2.24
N ARG A 188 -14.91 -18.37 2.99
CA ARG A 188 -15.15 -18.13 4.42
C ARG A 188 -15.00 -16.66 4.76
N ALA A 189 -15.34 -16.26 5.99
CA ALA A 189 -15.21 -14.87 6.40
C ALA A 189 -13.72 -14.53 6.64
N PRO A 190 -13.21 -13.39 6.12
CA PRO A 190 -11.82 -12.99 6.34
C PRO A 190 -11.42 -12.98 7.82
N ILE A 191 -12.31 -12.58 8.73
CA ILE A 191 -12.04 -12.55 10.18
C ILE A 191 -11.68 -13.92 10.75
N GLU A 192 -12.24 -15.01 10.20
CA GLU A 192 -11.97 -16.39 10.62
C GLU A 192 -10.56 -16.84 10.19
N MET A 193 -10.02 -16.23 9.14
CA MET A 193 -8.67 -16.49 8.63
C MET A 193 -7.59 -15.76 9.43
N LEU A 194 -7.96 -14.66 10.11
CA LEU A 194 -7.01 -13.86 10.88
C LEU A 194 -6.53 -14.53 12.18
N GLY A 195 -7.03 -15.71 12.51
CA GLY A 195 -6.49 -16.54 13.58
C GLY A 195 -5.20 -17.27 13.21
N ASP A 196 -4.83 -17.31 11.93
CA ASP A 196 -3.71 -18.10 11.42
C ASP A 196 -2.78 -17.25 10.52
N PRO A 197 -1.57 -16.84 10.98
CA PRO A 197 -0.67 -15.97 10.22
C PRO A 197 -0.33 -16.41 8.79
N PRO A 198 -0.15 -17.70 8.47
CA PRO A 198 0.01 -18.19 7.10
C PRO A 198 -1.13 -17.83 6.14
N GLU A 199 -2.33 -17.53 6.65
CA GLU A 199 -3.49 -17.14 5.84
C GLU A 199 -3.52 -15.64 5.52
N TYR A 200 -2.74 -14.81 6.23
CA TYR A 200 -2.73 -13.34 6.07
C TYR A 200 -2.50 -12.89 4.63
N PRO A 201 -1.53 -13.45 3.87
CA PRO A 201 -1.31 -13.01 2.49
C PRO A 201 -2.53 -13.23 1.58
N LYS A 202 -3.31 -14.30 1.82
CA LYS A 202 -4.51 -14.60 1.03
C LYS A 202 -5.60 -13.56 1.27
N VAL A 203 -5.79 -13.15 2.53
CA VAL A 203 -6.78 -12.12 2.89
C VAL A 203 -6.37 -10.76 2.32
N LEU A 204 -5.08 -10.40 2.43
CA LEU A 204 -4.56 -9.15 1.85
C LEU A 204 -4.69 -9.12 0.32
N ALA A 205 -4.45 -10.24 -0.35
CA ALA A 205 -4.64 -10.36 -1.79
C ALA A 205 -6.11 -10.13 -2.20
N ALA A 206 -7.07 -10.68 -1.45
CA ALA A 206 -8.50 -10.45 -1.68
C ALA A 206 -8.89 -8.98 -1.51
N ALA A 207 -8.37 -8.30 -0.48
CA ALA A 207 -8.60 -6.88 -0.27
C ALA A 207 -7.99 -6.01 -1.39
N THR A 208 -6.80 -6.38 -1.88
CA THR A 208 -6.12 -5.70 -3.00
C THR A 208 -6.93 -5.85 -4.30
N ALA A 209 -7.48 -7.03 -4.57
CA ALA A 209 -8.34 -7.26 -5.73
C ALA A 209 -9.65 -6.45 -5.67
N ALA A 210 -10.25 -6.31 -4.47
CA ALA A 210 -11.45 -5.50 -4.29
C ALA A 210 -11.21 -4.02 -4.62
N ARG A 211 -10.02 -3.48 -4.29
CA ARG A 211 -9.61 -2.13 -4.68
C ARG A 211 -9.48 -1.99 -6.20
N ALA A 212 -8.77 -2.92 -6.85
CA ALA A 212 -8.49 -2.88 -8.29
C ALA A 212 -9.75 -2.91 -9.18
N MET A 213 -10.87 -3.42 -8.67
CA MET A 213 -12.16 -3.40 -9.39
C MET A 213 -12.85 -2.02 -9.39
N THR A 214 -12.39 -1.07 -8.57
CA THR A 214 -13.05 0.23 -8.38
C THR A 214 -12.22 1.44 -8.84
N SER A 215 -10.99 1.19 -9.28
CA SER A 215 -10.05 2.16 -9.86
C SER A 215 -9.98 2.02 -11.38
#